data_AF-A0A9P4TPH6-F1
#
_entry.id   AF-A0A9P4TPH6-F1
#
_cell.length_a   1.000
_cell.length_b   1.000
_cell.length_c   1.000
_cell.angle_alpha   90.00
_cell.angle_beta   90.00
_cell.angle_gamma   90.00
#
_symmetry.space_group_name_H-M   'P 1'
#
loop_
_entity.id
_entity.type
_entity.pdbx_description
1 polymer ?
#
loop_
_entity_poly.entity_id
_entity_poly.type
_entity_poly.pdbx_seq_one_letter_code
_entity_poly.pdbx_strand_id
1 'polypeptide(L)'
;MASTRTRSPSGFADPTPINLGRLLSRLEHTVLIEPSPQLRKSPYERARVSANIEHARTLLLNLEHSASTLPSKSKKSALQADLQQKRETIKQLNQRIYELNQLDDTESEASVDSEDDDEDRFPSYAPKVKTNDGLDITSNEGEGNEALQNAARNLTSQMRRRGQAAETEGAQMASGTSLFTSKATTTTGNPSLAQTEALLSHDRNEQENLTESLLQMAQQLKAQSVHFSNTLEGDRGIVDRAVSGLDRNQINMDAASQRMGTLRRMTEGRGWWDRIKLYAMIGGLWLLAFLIVFVGPKIRF
;
A
#
# COMPACT_ATOMS: atom_id res chain seq x y z
N MET A 1 -35.00 13.98 5.52
CA MET A 1 -33.89 13.33 4.78
C MET A 1 -32.78 13.05 5.78
N ALA A 2 -32.62 11.81 6.23
CA ALA A 2 -31.57 11.41 7.15
C ALA A 2 -30.58 10.53 6.39
N SER A 3 -29.36 11.04 6.16
CA SER A 3 -28.28 10.29 5.50
C SER A 3 -27.79 9.17 6.40
N THR A 4 -28.15 7.93 6.08
CA THR A 4 -27.55 6.73 6.66
C THR A 4 -26.16 6.55 6.07
N ARG A 5 -25.12 6.95 6.82
CA ARG A 5 -23.73 6.68 6.48
C ARG A 5 -23.52 5.15 6.54
N THR A 6 -23.26 4.55 5.39
CA THR A 6 -22.91 3.14 5.24
C THR A 6 -21.61 2.87 5.99
N ARG A 7 -21.72 2.29 7.19
CA ARG A 7 -20.60 1.73 7.93
C ARG A 7 -20.27 0.38 7.31
N SER A 8 -19.23 0.32 6.49
CA SER A 8 -18.63 -0.94 6.07
C SER A 8 -18.12 -1.70 7.30
N PRO A 9 -18.49 -2.98 7.50
CA PRO A 9 -17.88 -3.80 8.52
C PRO A 9 -16.52 -4.25 7.99
N SER A 10 -15.46 -3.51 8.27
CA SER A 10 -14.12 -4.01 8.03
C SER A 10 -13.86 -5.13 9.04
N GLY A 11 -14.13 -6.38 8.63
CA GLY A 11 -13.84 -7.60 9.40
C GLY A 11 -12.34 -7.90 9.52
N PHE A 12 -11.47 -7.09 8.89
CA PHE A 12 -10.03 -7.18 9.08
C PHE A 12 -9.65 -6.47 10.39
N ALA A 13 -8.94 -7.19 11.27
CA ALA A 13 -8.23 -6.55 12.35
C ALA A 13 -7.23 -5.56 11.74
N ASP A 14 -7.38 -4.28 12.07
CA ASP A 14 -6.50 -3.21 11.62
C ASP A 14 -5.04 -3.61 11.97
N PRO A 15 -4.10 -3.70 11.00
CA PRO A 15 -2.71 -4.08 11.26
C PRO A 15 -1.87 -2.93 11.84
N THR A 16 -2.40 -1.71 11.85
CA THR A 16 -1.72 -0.52 12.37
C THR A 16 -1.26 -0.60 13.83
N PRO A 17 -1.97 -1.21 14.82
CA PRO A 17 -1.53 -1.27 16.20
C PRO A 17 -0.34 -2.24 16.38
N ILE A 18 -0.29 -3.31 15.59
CA ILE A 18 0.81 -4.29 15.61
C ILE A 18 2.04 -3.70 14.94
N ASN A 19 1.86 -3.05 13.79
CA ASN A 19 2.95 -2.37 13.09
C ASN A 19 3.54 -1.25 13.95
N LEU A 20 2.71 -0.47 14.63
CA LEU A 20 3.17 0.55 15.57
C LEU A 20 3.96 -0.09 16.73
N GLY A 21 3.47 -1.18 17.33
CA GLY A 21 4.18 -1.88 18.41
C GLY A 21 5.57 -2.38 18.00
N ARG A 22 5.68 -3.01 16.83
CA ARG A 22 6.98 -3.48 16.28
C ARG A 22 7.92 -2.31 15.99
N LEU A 23 7.41 -1.24 15.39
CA LEU A 23 8.19 -0.06 15.07
C LEU A 23 8.71 0.62 16.34
N LEU A 24 7.87 0.77 17.37
CA LEU A 24 8.27 1.34 18.66
C LEU A 24 9.29 0.46 19.37
N SER A 25 9.10 -0.87 19.40
CA SER A 25 10.08 -1.80 19.99
C SER A 25 11.43 -1.72 19.28
N ARG A 26 11.45 -1.64 17.94
CA ARG A 26 12.69 -1.44 17.18
C ARG A 26 13.33 -0.09 17.49
N LEU A 27 12.56 0.99 17.56
CA LEU A 27 13.08 2.32 17.89
C LEU A 27 13.63 2.36 19.31
N GLU A 28 12.92 1.78 20.28
CA GLU A 28 13.37 1.63 21.66
C GLU A 28 14.68 0.86 21.74
N HIS A 29 14.79 -0.28 21.05
CA HIS A 29 16.04 -1.03 21.00
C HIS A 29 17.19 -0.22 20.38
N THR A 30 16.92 0.47 19.26
CA THR A 30 17.94 1.22 18.50
C THR A 30 18.40 2.51 19.20
N VAL A 31 17.54 3.13 20.01
CA VAL A 31 17.78 4.47 20.58
C VAL A 31 18.06 4.41 22.09
N LEU A 32 17.37 3.54 22.82
CA LEU A 32 17.41 3.49 24.30
C LEU A 32 18.27 2.33 24.82
N ILE A 33 18.14 1.13 24.25
CA ILE A 33 18.81 -0.08 24.76
C ILE A 33 20.23 -0.18 24.22
N GLU A 34 20.39 -0.02 22.91
CA GLU A 34 21.69 -0.08 22.24
C GLU A 34 21.91 1.20 21.44
N PRO A 35 22.33 2.30 22.10
CA PRO A 35 22.61 3.56 21.41
C PRO A 35 23.79 3.33 20.48
N SER A 36 23.50 2.99 19.23
CA SER A 36 24.53 2.61 18.28
C SER A 36 25.52 3.77 18.15
N PRO A 37 26.84 3.51 18.17
CA PRO A 37 27.84 4.57 18.00
C PRO A 37 27.68 5.29 16.66
N GLN A 38 27.01 4.66 15.69
CA GLN A 38 26.65 5.24 14.39
C GLN A 38 25.54 6.28 14.50
N LEU A 39 24.55 6.09 15.38
CA LEU A 39 23.53 7.11 15.66
C LEU A 39 24.14 8.34 16.32
N ARG A 40 25.18 8.15 17.13
CA ARG A 40 25.97 9.25 17.72
C ARG A 40 26.86 9.95 16.71
N LYS A 41 27.40 9.28 15.70
CA LYS A 41 28.39 9.87 14.78
C LYS A 41 27.82 10.37 13.46
N SER A 42 26.64 9.88 13.05
CA SER A 42 26.09 10.20 11.74
C SER A 42 24.78 10.99 11.85
N PRO A 43 24.74 12.23 11.33
CA PRO A 43 23.51 13.04 11.34
C PRO A 43 22.43 12.41 10.44
N TYR A 44 22.84 11.67 9.40
CA TYR A 44 21.93 10.96 8.51
C TYR A 44 21.10 9.89 9.23
N GLU A 45 21.72 9.07 10.10
CA GLU A 45 20.97 8.06 10.86
C GLU A 45 20.04 8.71 11.88
N ARG A 46 20.44 9.85 12.48
CA ARG A 46 19.54 10.62 13.36
C ARG A 46 18.33 11.16 12.60
N ALA A 47 18.54 11.69 11.39
CA ALA A 47 17.45 12.14 10.52
C ALA A 47 16.52 10.99 10.13
N ARG A 48 17.07 9.82 9.78
CA ARG A 48 16.28 8.60 9.48
C ARG A 48 15.45 8.15 10.68
N VAL A 49 16.04 8.11 11.87
CA VAL A 49 15.33 7.76 13.11
C VAL A 49 14.26 8.79 13.43
N SER A 50 14.52 10.08 13.24
CA SER A 50 13.51 11.14 13.42
C SER A 50 12.31 10.97 12.48
N ALA A 51 12.54 10.65 11.20
CA ALA A 51 11.47 10.38 10.24
C ALA A 51 10.63 9.14 10.64
N ASN A 52 11.28 8.09 11.14
CA ASN A 52 10.58 6.91 11.66
C ASN A 52 9.73 7.24 12.89
N ILE A 53 10.21 8.12 13.77
CA ILE A 53 9.45 8.59 14.93
C ILE A 53 8.24 9.43 14.50
N GLU A 54 8.38 10.31 13.49
CA GLU A 54 7.25 11.06 12.95
C GLU A 54 6.20 10.14 12.31
N HIS A 55 6.64 9.13 11.57
CA HIS A 55 5.73 8.10 11.04
C HIS A 55 5.02 7.32 12.16
N ALA A 56 5.70 7.03 13.28
CA ALA A 56 5.07 6.42 14.45
C ALA A 56 3.95 7.31 15.03
N ARG A 57 4.18 8.64 15.08
CA ARG A 57 3.18 9.61 15.56
C ARG A 57 1.94 9.66 14.67
N THR A 58 2.10 9.65 13.34
CA THR A 58 0.95 9.66 12.43
C THR A 58 0.14 8.37 12.56
N LEU A 59 0.78 7.22 12.70
CA LEU A 59 0.11 5.95 12.99
C LEU A 59 -0.65 5.97 14.33
N LEU A 60 -0.05 6.56 15.37
CA LEU A 60 -0.70 6.70 16.68
C LEU A 60 -1.95 7.58 16.59
N LEU A 61 -1.89 8.72 15.88
CA LEU A 61 -3.06 9.59 15.69
C LEU A 61 -4.19 8.88 14.94
N ASN A 62 -3.84 8.11 13.91
CA ASN A 62 -4.83 7.30 13.17
C ASN A 62 -5.49 6.26 14.07
N LEU A 63 -4.71 5.57 14.90
CA LEU A 63 -5.22 4.60 15.87
C LEU A 63 -6.12 5.23 16.92
N GLU A 64 -5.80 6.43 17.38
CA GLU A 64 -6.64 7.17 18.33
C GLU A 64 -7.96 7.61 17.72
N HIS A 65 -7.92 8.09 16.47
CA HIS A 65 -9.13 8.39 15.73
C HIS A 65 -10.00 7.13 15.58
N SER A 66 -9.42 6.03 15.13
CA SER A 66 -10.10 4.73 15.01
C SER A 66 -10.65 4.23 16.35
N ALA A 67 -9.87 4.31 17.43
CA ALA A 67 -10.29 3.91 18.78
C ALA A 67 -11.41 4.81 19.34
N SER A 68 -11.43 6.10 19.00
CA SER A 68 -12.48 7.02 19.44
C SER A 68 -13.86 6.69 18.87
N THR A 69 -13.90 6.06 17.69
CA THR A 69 -15.14 5.64 17.00
C THR A 69 -15.71 4.31 17.52
N LEU A 70 -15.01 3.63 18.45
CA LEU A 70 -15.47 2.35 19.02
C LEU A 70 -16.53 2.56 20.12
N PRO A 71 -17.65 1.80 20.09
CA PRO A 71 -18.77 1.99 21.03
C PRO A 71 -18.55 1.39 22.42
N SER A 72 -17.57 0.51 22.61
CA SER A 72 -17.36 -0.21 23.88
C SER A 72 -16.49 0.57 24.86
N LYS A 73 -17.07 1.03 25.98
CA LYS A 73 -16.37 1.82 27.03
C LYS A 73 -15.17 1.10 27.66
N SER A 74 -15.29 -0.19 27.98
CA SER A 74 -14.20 -0.97 28.61
C SER A 74 -13.00 -1.12 27.68
N LYS A 75 -13.21 -1.60 26.45
CA LYS A 75 -12.14 -1.74 25.45
C LYS A 75 -11.53 -0.38 25.10
N LYS A 76 -12.33 0.69 25.08
CA LYS A 76 -11.86 2.06 24.87
C LYS A 76 -10.86 2.48 25.95
N SER A 77 -11.16 2.24 27.23
CA SER A 77 -10.25 2.60 28.33
C SER A 77 -8.93 1.83 28.30
N ALA A 78 -8.96 0.52 28.01
CA ALA A 78 -7.76 -0.30 27.90
C ALA A 78 -6.87 0.12 26.72
N LEU A 79 -7.48 0.36 25.55
CA LEU A 79 -6.76 0.88 24.38
C LEU A 79 -6.21 2.28 24.62
N GLN A 80 -6.93 3.12 25.37
CA GLN A 80 -6.47 4.46 25.71
C GLN A 80 -5.25 4.43 26.63
N ALA A 81 -5.19 3.52 27.60
CA ALA A 81 -4.03 3.33 28.46
C ALA A 81 -2.79 2.86 27.65
N ASP A 82 -2.98 1.89 26.74
CA ASP A 82 -1.91 1.44 25.84
C ASP A 82 -1.42 2.55 24.90
N LEU A 83 -2.34 3.33 24.33
CA LEU A 83 -1.98 4.49 23.49
C LEU A 83 -1.26 5.58 24.29
N GLN A 84 -1.64 5.81 25.55
CA GLN A 84 -0.93 6.72 26.44
C GLN A 84 0.51 6.26 26.71
N GLN A 85 0.71 4.98 27.02
CA GLN A 85 2.05 4.41 27.18
C GLN A 85 2.89 4.59 25.91
N LYS A 86 2.30 4.32 24.73
CA LYS A 86 2.97 4.55 23.43
C LYS A 86 3.30 6.02 23.17
N ARG A 87 2.48 6.96 23.63
CA ARG A 87 2.81 8.40 23.55
C ARG A 87 4.02 8.74 24.43
N GLU A 88 4.09 8.17 25.62
CA GLU A 88 5.19 8.41 26.55
C GLU A 88 6.51 7.87 26.00
N THR A 89 6.51 6.67 25.43
CA THR A 89 7.72 6.11 24.79
C THR A 89 8.17 6.95 23.60
N ILE A 90 7.24 7.39 22.73
CA ILE A 90 7.55 8.30 21.62
C ILE A 90 8.16 9.61 22.13
N LYS A 91 7.66 10.18 23.23
CA LYS A 91 8.22 11.40 23.82
C LYS A 91 9.66 11.17 24.31
N GLN A 92 9.90 10.06 25.02
CA GLN A 92 11.24 9.70 25.47
C GLN A 92 12.22 9.51 24.30
N LEU A 93 11.78 8.84 23.23
CA LEU A 93 12.58 8.66 22.01
C LEU A 93 12.93 9.99 21.34
N ASN A 94 11.98 10.92 21.25
CA ASN A 94 12.23 12.25 20.70
C ASN A 94 13.20 13.06 21.54
N GLN A 95 13.02 13.05 22.87
CA GLN A 95 13.91 13.74 23.80
C GLN A 95 15.35 13.23 23.63
N ARG A 96 15.51 11.90 23.53
CA ARG A 96 16.83 11.29 23.35
C ARG A 96 17.51 11.67 22.04
N ILE A 97 16.77 11.73 20.94
CA ILE A 97 17.30 12.17 19.64
C ILE A 97 17.63 13.67 19.66
N TYR A 98 16.81 14.49 20.33
CA TYR A 98 17.05 15.93 20.48
C TYR A 98 18.31 16.23 21.31
N GLU A 99 18.56 15.46 22.38
CA GLU A 99 19.82 15.51 23.12
C GLU A 99 21.01 15.11 22.25
N LEU A 100 20.85 14.06 21.44
CA LEU A 100 21.93 13.56 20.59
C LEU A 100 22.31 14.56 19.48
N ASN A 101 21.33 15.30 18.96
CA ASN A 101 21.58 16.39 18.02
C ASN A 101 22.31 17.57 18.68
N GLN A 102 21.90 17.99 19.89
CA GLN A 102 22.59 19.07 20.59
C GLN A 102 24.06 18.76 20.90
N LEU A 103 24.37 17.51 21.26
CA LEU A 103 25.74 17.10 21.58
C LEU A 103 26.69 17.22 20.37
N ASP A 104 26.18 17.00 19.16
CA ASP A 104 26.89 17.11 17.88
C ASP A 104 27.18 18.57 17.50
N ASP A 105 26.18 19.44 17.71
CA ASP A 105 26.32 20.88 17.50
C ASP A 105 27.40 21.43 18.45
N THR A 106 27.43 20.99 19.72
CA THR A 106 28.46 21.42 20.68
C THR A 106 29.85 20.84 20.44
N GLU A 107 29.99 19.64 19.86
CA GLU A 107 31.30 19.07 19.47
C GLU A 107 31.87 19.81 18.25
N SER A 108 31.00 20.31 17.36
CA SER A 108 31.38 21.09 16.19
C SER A 108 31.78 22.54 16.53
N GLU A 109 31.16 23.14 17.55
CA GLU A 109 31.50 24.49 18.07
C GLU A 109 32.69 24.48 19.05
N ALA A 110 33.24 23.31 19.41
CA ALA A 110 34.45 23.20 20.23
C ALA A 110 35.75 23.30 19.42
N SER A 111 35.66 23.51 18.10
CA SER A 111 36.80 23.78 17.21
C SER A 111 36.83 25.21 16.67
N VAL A 112 36.37 26.19 17.44
CA VAL A 112 36.69 27.62 17.23
C VAL A 112 37.77 28.05 18.20
N ASP A 113 39.00 27.59 17.94
CA ASP A 113 40.22 28.29 18.36
C ASP A 113 41.36 27.94 17.42
N SER A 114 41.45 28.72 16.34
CA SER A 114 42.72 29.13 15.72
C SER A 114 42.37 30.05 14.57
N GLU A 115 42.37 31.35 14.86
CA GLU A 115 42.66 32.40 13.89
C GLU A 115 44.00 32.03 13.23
N ASP A 116 43.98 31.64 11.96
CA ASP A 116 45.12 31.86 11.09
C ASP A 116 44.62 32.06 9.66
N ASP A 117 44.95 33.25 9.15
CA ASP A 117 44.92 33.58 7.73
C ASP A 117 45.72 32.52 6.97
N ASP A 118 45.06 31.75 6.09
CA ASP A 118 45.77 31.20 4.94
C ASP A 118 44.80 31.00 3.76
N GLU A 119 45.09 31.78 2.73
CA GLU A 119 44.52 31.73 1.40
C GLU A 119 44.71 30.34 0.76
N ASP A 120 43.71 29.94 -0.04
CA ASP A 120 43.86 29.08 -1.21
C ASP A 120 44.43 27.65 -1.06
N ARG A 121 43.58 26.67 -0.71
CA ARG A 121 43.67 25.32 -1.33
C ARG A 121 42.40 24.46 -1.17
N PHE A 122 41.45 24.57 -2.09
CA PHE A 122 40.50 23.47 -2.33
C PHE A 122 41.14 22.45 -3.30
N PRO A 123 41.32 21.16 -2.96
CA PRO A 123 41.61 20.13 -3.94
C PRO A 123 40.30 19.81 -4.70
N SER A 124 40.19 20.32 -5.92
CA SER A 124 39.10 19.96 -6.84
C SER A 124 39.31 18.53 -7.36
N TYR A 125 38.73 17.54 -6.67
CA TYR A 125 38.65 16.17 -7.18
C TYR A 125 37.19 15.73 -7.32
N ALA A 126 36.56 16.17 -8.41
CA ALA A 126 35.63 15.36 -9.22
C ALA A 126 35.24 16.16 -10.48
N PRO A 127 35.40 15.61 -11.70
CA PRO A 127 34.87 16.25 -12.90
C PRO A 127 33.33 16.28 -12.84
N LYS A 128 32.76 17.49 -12.81
CA LYS A 128 31.33 17.75 -12.90
C LYS A 128 30.84 17.34 -14.30
N VAL A 129 30.28 16.13 -14.42
CA VAL A 129 29.54 15.73 -15.63
C VAL A 129 28.26 16.57 -15.66
N LYS A 130 28.13 17.44 -16.68
CA LYS A 130 26.88 18.14 -16.96
C LYS A 130 25.89 17.11 -17.49
N THR A 131 25.01 16.60 -16.65
CA THR A 131 23.82 15.87 -17.12
C THR A 131 22.78 16.92 -17.54
N ASN A 132 22.87 17.38 -18.77
CA ASN A 132 21.74 18.02 -19.44
C ASN A 132 20.85 16.88 -19.93
N ASP A 133 20.01 16.35 -19.04
CA ASP A 133 18.78 15.64 -19.39
C ASP A 133 18.07 15.35 -18.07
N GLY A 134 17.14 16.23 -17.71
CA GLY A 134 16.14 15.91 -16.71
C GLY A 134 15.31 14.75 -17.26
N LEU A 135 15.10 13.71 -16.44
CA LEU A 135 14.18 12.64 -16.75
C LEU A 135 12.75 13.22 -16.73
N ASP A 136 12.34 13.85 -17.83
CA ASP A 136 10.94 14.12 -18.12
C ASP A 136 10.30 12.77 -18.46
N ILE A 137 9.76 12.11 -17.43
CA ILE A 137 8.87 10.95 -17.59
C ILE A 137 7.56 11.50 -18.14
N THR A 138 7.57 11.81 -19.43
CA THR A 138 6.34 11.93 -20.22
C THR A 138 5.93 10.50 -20.56
N SER A 139 4.82 10.09 -19.96
CA SER A 139 4.14 8.85 -20.28
C SER A 139 3.62 8.91 -21.71
N ASN A 140 4.46 8.50 -22.66
CA ASN A 140 4.04 8.06 -23.98
C ASN A 140 4.29 6.55 -24.08
N GLU A 141 3.18 5.83 -24.17
CA GLU A 141 3.11 4.38 -24.36
C GLU A 141 3.82 4.00 -25.67
N GLY A 142 4.92 3.22 -25.58
CA GLY A 142 5.49 2.60 -26.78
C GLY A 142 6.91 2.02 -26.66
N GLU A 143 7.86 2.73 -26.05
CA GLU A 143 9.30 2.46 -26.30
C GLU A 143 10.15 2.30 -25.02
N GLY A 144 9.55 1.91 -23.89
CA GLY A 144 10.27 1.80 -22.60
C GLY A 144 10.92 0.44 -22.30
N ASN A 145 10.84 -0.55 -23.20
CA ASN A 145 11.04 -1.95 -22.82
C ASN A 145 12.43 -2.52 -23.16
N GLU A 146 13.18 -1.90 -24.08
CA GLU A 146 14.48 -2.44 -24.52
C GLU A 146 15.61 -2.19 -23.52
N ALA A 147 15.66 -1.00 -22.92
CA ALA A 147 16.67 -0.67 -21.90
C ALA A 147 16.50 -1.53 -20.64
N LEU A 148 15.26 -1.76 -20.21
CA LEU A 148 14.95 -2.60 -19.06
C LEU A 148 15.23 -4.08 -19.34
N GLN A 149 14.93 -4.57 -20.55
CA GLN A 149 15.25 -5.94 -20.96
C GLN A 149 16.77 -6.16 -21.07
N ASN A 150 17.52 -5.17 -21.53
CA ASN A 150 18.99 -5.25 -21.59
C ASN A 150 19.61 -5.25 -20.17
N ALA A 151 19.06 -4.47 -19.24
CA ALA A 151 19.46 -4.51 -17.83
C ALA A 151 19.13 -5.88 -17.17
N ALA A 152 17.93 -6.42 -17.43
CA ALA A 152 17.52 -7.73 -16.92
C ALA A 152 18.36 -8.89 -17.48
N ARG A 153 18.76 -8.82 -18.76
CA ARG A 153 19.66 -9.79 -19.40
C ARG A 153 21.07 -9.75 -18.84
N ASN A 154 21.58 -8.56 -18.50
CA ASN A 154 22.88 -8.41 -17.86
C ASN A 154 22.87 -9.00 -16.44
N LEU A 155 21.82 -8.71 -15.66
CA LEU A 155 21.63 -9.27 -14.33
C LEU A 155 21.51 -10.82 -14.35
N THR A 156 20.78 -11.35 -15.33
CA THR A 156 20.63 -12.80 -15.55
C THR A 156 21.96 -13.46 -15.94
N SER A 157 22.77 -12.78 -16.74
CA SER A 157 24.10 -13.27 -17.15
C SER A 157 25.09 -13.32 -15.97
N GLN A 158 24.97 -12.39 -15.02
CA GLN A 158 25.77 -12.39 -13.79
C GLN A 158 25.33 -13.51 -12.82
N MET A 159 24.04 -13.82 -12.74
CA MET A 159 23.56 -14.96 -11.94
C MET A 159 23.92 -16.32 -12.57
N ARG A 160 23.92 -16.44 -13.90
CA ARG A 160 24.29 -17.69 -14.58
C ARG A 160 25.80 -17.99 -14.51
N ARG A 161 26.67 -16.98 -14.46
CA ARG A 161 28.13 -17.18 -14.28
C ARG A 161 28.53 -17.75 -12.91
N ARG A 162 27.63 -17.74 -11.92
CA ARG A 162 27.89 -18.35 -10.60
C ARG A 162 27.43 -19.83 -10.53
N GLY A 163 26.73 -20.34 -11.55
CA GLY A 163 26.10 -21.67 -11.53
C GLY A 163 26.61 -22.73 -12.50
N GLN A 164 27.61 -22.43 -13.35
CA GLN A 164 28.13 -23.39 -14.34
C GLN A 164 29.61 -23.68 -14.09
N ALA A 165 29.88 -24.61 -13.18
CA ALA A 165 31.14 -25.34 -13.17
C ALA A 165 31.10 -26.35 -14.33
N ALA A 166 31.89 -26.09 -15.37
CA ALA A 166 32.20 -27.07 -16.40
C ALA A 166 33.65 -27.50 -16.22
N GLU A 167 33.77 -28.81 -16.04
CA GLU A 167 34.93 -29.65 -15.80
C GLU A 167 36.16 -29.35 -16.66
N THR A 168 37.28 -29.06 -15.99
CA THR A 168 38.61 -29.53 -16.38
C THR A 168 39.38 -29.91 -15.12
N GLU A 169 40.18 -30.97 -15.28
CA GLU A 169 40.76 -31.83 -14.26
C GLU A 169 41.56 -31.13 -13.15
N GLY A 170 41.36 -31.61 -11.92
CA GLY A 170 42.16 -31.23 -10.77
C GLY A 170 41.54 -31.76 -9.48
N ALA A 171 41.82 -33.02 -9.16
CA ALA A 171 41.43 -33.63 -7.89
C ALA A 171 42.04 -32.85 -6.71
N GLN A 172 41.22 -32.06 -6.03
CA GLN A 172 41.54 -31.48 -4.72
C GLN A 172 40.33 -31.62 -3.79
N MET A 173 40.08 -32.86 -3.37
CA MET A 173 39.52 -33.10 -2.05
C MET A 173 40.61 -32.78 -1.03
N ALA A 174 40.49 -31.64 -0.36
CA ALA A 174 41.20 -31.40 0.89
C ALA A 174 40.35 -30.49 1.77
N SER A 175 39.69 -31.11 2.76
CA SER A 175 39.16 -30.49 3.97
C SER A 175 40.05 -29.33 4.43
N GLY A 176 39.48 -28.13 4.52
CA GLY A 176 40.15 -26.88 4.90
C GLY A 176 40.60 -26.80 6.36
N THR A 177 41.13 -27.90 6.91
CA THR A 177 41.62 -28.00 8.30
C THR A 177 43.13 -27.78 8.43
N SER A 178 43.86 -27.33 7.40
CA SER A 178 45.33 -27.21 7.46
C SER A 178 45.90 -25.80 7.22
N LEU A 179 45.22 -24.74 7.65
CA LEU A 179 45.78 -23.37 7.61
C LEU A 179 46.14 -22.76 8.96
N PHE A 180 46.01 -23.51 10.06
CA PHE A 180 46.52 -23.07 11.36
C PHE A 180 47.64 -23.97 11.82
N THR A 181 48.85 -23.51 11.53
CA THR A 181 50.11 -23.98 12.09
C THR A 181 49.96 -24.04 13.61
N SER A 182 49.90 -25.25 14.16
CA SER A 182 49.98 -25.52 15.59
C SER A 182 51.34 -25.06 16.12
N LYS A 183 51.43 -23.82 16.58
CA LYS A 183 52.44 -23.39 17.55
C LYS A 183 51.78 -23.36 18.92
N ALA A 184 51.93 -24.45 19.65
CA ALA A 184 51.65 -24.47 21.07
C ALA A 184 52.64 -23.54 21.77
N THR A 185 52.17 -22.36 22.15
CA THR A 185 52.80 -21.57 23.21
C THR A 185 51.70 -21.25 24.21
N THR A 186 51.68 -22.08 25.25
CA THR A 186 51.11 -21.78 26.55
C THR A 186 51.49 -20.36 26.93
N THR A 187 50.53 -19.44 27.04
CA THR A 187 50.55 -18.22 27.88
C THR A 187 49.34 -17.32 27.54
N THR A 188 48.44 -17.16 28.52
CA THR A 188 47.39 -16.12 28.66
C THR A 188 46.31 -15.98 27.56
N GLY A 189 45.04 -15.95 27.97
CA GLY A 189 43.86 -15.95 27.10
C GLY A 189 43.79 -14.80 26.09
N ASN A 190 43.59 -15.15 24.82
CA ASN A 190 43.42 -14.20 23.72
C ASN A 190 41.94 -13.74 23.61
N PRO A 191 41.66 -12.43 23.70
CA PRO A 191 40.30 -11.88 23.64
C PRO A 191 39.65 -11.99 22.25
N SER A 192 40.42 -12.16 21.18
CA SER A 192 39.91 -12.28 19.81
C SER A 192 39.14 -13.58 19.58
N LEU A 193 39.52 -14.67 20.23
CA LEU A 193 38.84 -15.97 20.09
C LEU A 193 37.47 -15.92 20.79
N ALA A 194 37.41 -15.30 21.98
CA ALA A 194 36.16 -15.02 22.69
C ALA A 194 35.24 -14.06 21.90
N GLN A 195 35.79 -13.04 21.23
CA GLN A 195 35.01 -12.16 20.34
C GLN A 195 34.46 -12.91 19.11
N THR A 196 35.24 -13.83 18.54
CA THR A 196 34.79 -14.62 17.38
C THR A 196 33.69 -15.61 17.78
N GLU A 197 33.81 -16.23 18.96
CA GLU A 197 32.78 -17.08 19.56
C GLU A 197 31.51 -16.30 19.91
N ALA A 198 31.63 -15.07 20.41
CA ALA A 198 30.50 -14.17 20.65
C ALA A 198 29.79 -13.77 19.35
N LEU A 199 30.53 -13.53 18.26
CA LEU A 199 29.95 -13.22 16.94
C LEU A 199 29.23 -14.42 16.33
N LEU A 200 29.81 -15.61 16.43
CA LEU A 200 29.18 -16.84 15.92
C LEU A 200 27.91 -17.22 16.71
N SER A 201 27.92 -17.02 18.02
CA SER A 201 26.71 -17.23 18.85
C SER A 201 25.64 -16.18 18.59
N HIS A 202 26.03 -14.93 18.31
CA HIS A 202 25.12 -13.88 17.88
C HIS A 202 24.43 -14.22 16.55
N ASP A 203 25.19 -14.62 15.52
CA ASP A 203 24.62 -15.01 14.22
C ASP A 203 23.67 -16.22 14.35
N ARG A 204 23.99 -17.17 15.24
CA ARG A 204 23.11 -18.31 15.52
C ARG A 204 21.79 -17.88 16.17
N ASN A 205 21.84 -16.94 17.13
CA ASN A 205 20.63 -16.35 17.73
C ASN A 205 19.83 -15.52 16.73
N GLU A 206 20.49 -14.80 15.82
CA GLU A 206 19.79 -14.06 14.76
C GLU A 206 19.08 -15.01 13.80
N GLN A 207 19.73 -16.10 13.40
CA GLN A 207 19.10 -17.12 12.57
C GLN A 207 17.89 -17.76 13.27
N GLU A 208 18.00 -18.09 14.55
CA GLU A 208 16.88 -18.61 15.35
C GLU A 208 15.72 -17.60 15.39
N ASN A 209 16.00 -16.33 15.69
CA ASN A 209 15.00 -15.26 15.70
C ASN A 209 14.34 -15.04 14.33
N LEU A 210 15.12 -15.10 13.23
CA LEU A 210 14.58 -14.96 11.87
C LEU A 210 13.67 -16.14 11.52
N THR A 211 14.05 -17.37 11.91
CA THR A 211 13.21 -18.54 11.67
C THR A 211 11.92 -18.51 12.49
N GLU A 212 11.99 -18.07 13.75
CA GLU A 212 10.83 -17.90 14.60
C GLU A 212 9.88 -16.84 14.05
N SER A 213 10.42 -15.70 13.60
CA SER A 213 9.66 -14.63 12.94
C SER A 213 8.98 -15.12 11.66
N LEU A 214 9.69 -15.88 10.81
CA LEU A 214 9.13 -16.44 9.58
C LEU A 214 8.00 -17.42 9.90
N LEU A 215 8.18 -18.28 10.90
CA LEU A 215 7.18 -19.23 11.34
C LEU A 215 5.94 -18.51 11.91
N GLN A 216 6.14 -17.48 12.73
CA GLN A 216 5.06 -16.66 13.26
C GLN A 216 4.31 -15.92 12.15
N MET A 217 5.01 -15.41 11.13
CA MET A 217 4.40 -14.80 9.95
C MET A 217 3.61 -15.81 9.13
N ALA A 218 4.14 -17.01 8.93
CA ALA A 218 3.43 -18.07 8.21
C ALA A 218 2.16 -18.50 8.95
N GLN A 219 2.22 -18.62 10.28
CA GLN A 219 1.04 -18.88 11.11
C GLN A 219 0.03 -17.74 11.02
N GLN A 220 0.49 -16.50 11.04
CA GLN A 220 -0.38 -15.33 10.89
C GLN A 220 -1.04 -15.27 9.51
N LEU A 221 -0.28 -15.50 8.44
CA LEU A 221 -0.78 -15.56 7.07
C LEU A 221 -1.82 -16.67 6.91
N LYS A 222 -1.59 -17.84 7.53
CA LYS A 222 -2.55 -18.94 7.58
C LYS A 222 -3.82 -18.53 8.32
N ALA A 223 -3.71 -17.89 9.49
CA ALA A 223 -4.87 -17.41 10.25
C ALA A 223 -5.66 -16.37 9.43
N GLN A 224 -4.98 -15.48 8.72
CA GLN A 224 -5.60 -14.51 7.82
C GLN A 224 -6.27 -15.19 6.62
N SER A 225 -5.67 -16.23 6.04
CA SER A 225 -6.26 -17.01 4.94
C SER A 225 -7.53 -17.73 5.37
N VAL A 226 -7.54 -18.36 6.56
CA VAL A 226 -8.73 -19.00 7.13
C VAL A 226 -9.83 -17.96 7.40
N HIS A 227 -9.47 -16.81 7.98
CA HIS A 227 -10.42 -15.74 8.22
C HIS A 227 -11.00 -15.16 6.91
N PHE A 228 -10.16 -15.01 5.89
CA PHE A 228 -10.59 -14.59 4.56
C PHE A 228 -11.55 -15.61 3.93
N SER A 229 -11.28 -16.92 4.07
CA SER A 229 -12.20 -17.98 3.63
C SER A 229 -13.56 -17.87 4.33
N ASN A 230 -13.58 -17.69 5.65
CA ASN A 230 -14.82 -17.54 6.42
C ASN A 230 -15.58 -16.25 6.04
N THR A 231 -14.85 -15.18 5.74
CA THR A 231 -15.45 -13.91 5.28
C THR A 231 -16.04 -14.05 3.89
N LEU A 232 -15.34 -14.72 2.96
CA LEU A 232 -15.85 -15.02 1.62
C LEU A 232 -17.13 -15.86 1.66
N GLU A 233 -17.23 -16.80 2.61
CA GLU A 233 -18.44 -17.61 2.78
C GLU A 233 -19.62 -16.76 3.27
N GLY A 234 -19.37 -15.81 4.20
CA GLY A 234 -20.37 -14.81 4.61
C GLY A 234 -20.77 -13.86 3.47
N ASP A 235 -19.79 -13.35 2.73
CA ASP A 235 -20.00 -12.43 1.61
C ASP A 235 -20.75 -13.10 0.47
N ARG A 236 -20.53 -14.39 0.22
CA ARG A 236 -21.30 -15.17 -0.77
C ARG A 236 -22.79 -15.11 -0.49
N GLY A 237 -23.22 -15.21 0.77
CA GLY A 237 -24.62 -15.10 1.15
C GLY A 237 -25.20 -13.69 0.95
N ILE A 238 -24.36 -12.65 1.09
CA ILE A 238 -24.77 -11.26 0.81
C ILE A 238 -24.88 -11.02 -0.69
N VAL A 239 -23.92 -11.51 -1.47
CA VAL A 239 -23.93 -11.43 -2.94
C VAL A 239 -25.16 -12.15 -3.49
N ASP A 240 -25.50 -13.34 -2.98
CA ASP A 240 -26.69 -14.08 -3.40
C ASP A 240 -27.99 -13.34 -3.04
N ARG A 241 -28.03 -12.69 -1.86
CA ARG A 241 -29.14 -11.81 -1.47
C ARG A 241 -29.23 -10.55 -2.34
N ALA A 242 -28.08 -10.00 -2.75
CA ALA A 242 -28.04 -8.84 -3.64
C ALA A 242 -28.48 -9.20 -5.07
N VAL A 243 -28.06 -10.36 -5.58
CA VAL A 243 -28.46 -10.91 -6.88
C VAL A 243 -29.96 -11.19 -6.89
N SER A 244 -30.49 -11.88 -5.87
CA SER A 244 -31.93 -12.12 -5.76
C SER A 244 -32.73 -10.84 -5.56
N GLY A 245 -32.18 -9.85 -4.85
CA GLY A 245 -32.78 -8.52 -4.73
C GLY A 245 -32.82 -7.75 -6.04
N LEU A 246 -31.77 -7.86 -6.86
CA LEU A 246 -31.67 -7.24 -8.18
C LEU A 246 -32.60 -7.92 -9.18
N ASP A 247 -32.65 -9.26 -9.20
CA ASP A 247 -33.58 -10.06 -10.00
C ASP A 247 -35.04 -9.69 -9.67
N ARG A 248 -35.36 -9.57 -8.38
CA ARG A 248 -36.70 -9.11 -7.95
C ARG A 248 -36.98 -7.66 -8.36
N ASN A 249 -35.98 -6.80 -8.37
CA ASN A 249 -36.11 -5.43 -8.89
C ASN A 249 -36.34 -5.44 -10.40
N GLN A 250 -35.62 -6.27 -11.14
CA GLN A 250 -35.76 -6.43 -12.58
C GLN A 250 -37.18 -6.91 -12.93
N ILE A 251 -37.70 -7.93 -12.23
CA ILE A 251 -39.08 -8.41 -12.41
C ILE A 251 -40.09 -7.29 -12.11
N ASN A 252 -39.90 -6.53 -11.04
CA ASN A 252 -40.79 -5.42 -10.71
C ASN A 252 -40.72 -4.28 -11.73
N MET A 253 -39.52 -4.00 -12.26
CA MET A 253 -39.29 -2.99 -13.28
C MET A 253 -39.85 -3.43 -14.63
N ASP A 254 -39.74 -4.71 -15.00
CA ASP A 254 -40.35 -5.27 -16.20
C ASP A 254 -41.88 -5.25 -16.11
N ALA A 255 -42.45 -5.60 -14.96
CA ALA A 255 -43.89 -5.48 -14.72
C ALA A 255 -44.37 -4.02 -14.79
N ALA A 256 -43.59 -3.09 -14.23
CA ALA A 256 -43.85 -1.65 -14.36
C ALA A 256 -43.69 -1.16 -15.80
N SER A 257 -42.70 -1.66 -16.53
CA SER A 257 -42.42 -1.35 -17.94
C SER A 257 -43.54 -1.85 -18.85
N GLN A 258 -44.08 -3.05 -18.62
CA GLN A 258 -45.23 -3.56 -19.34
C GLN A 258 -46.50 -2.71 -19.09
N ARG A 259 -46.73 -2.25 -17.85
CA ARG A 259 -47.84 -1.35 -17.50
C ARG A 259 -47.66 0.05 -18.10
N MET A 260 -46.43 0.58 -18.11
CA MET A 260 -46.11 1.86 -18.74
C MET A 260 -46.18 1.76 -20.27
N GLY A 261 -45.73 0.64 -20.85
CA GLY A 261 -45.76 0.38 -22.28
C GLY A 261 -47.17 0.21 -22.83
N THR A 262 -48.07 -0.42 -22.07
CA THR A 262 -49.50 -0.49 -22.41
C THR A 262 -50.16 0.88 -22.35
N LEU A 263 -49.86 1.70 -21.35
CA LEU A 263 -50.32 3.09 -21.28
C LEU A 263 -49.77 3.92 -22.45
N ARG A 264 -48.48 3.79 -22.77
CA ARG A 264 -47.86 4.48 -23.90
C ARG A 264 -48.50 4.11 -25.22
N ARG A 265 -48.82 2.84 -25.45
CA ARG A 265 -49.53 2.38 -26.65
C ARG A 265 -50.96 2.91 -26.72
N MET A 266 -51.63 3.07 -25.57
CA MET A 266 -52.96 3.68 -25.48
C MET A 266 -52.95 5.21 -25.67
N THR A 267 -51.89 5.90 -25.23
CA THR A 267 -51.80 7.37 -25.33
C THR A 267 -51.23 7.82 -26.68
N GLU A 268 -50.29 7.09 -27.26
CA GLU A 268 -49.65 7.43 -28.54
C GLU A 268 -50.53 6.98 -29.74
N GLY A 269 -51.35 5.93 -29.56
CA GLY A 269 -52.26 5.44 -30.60
C GLY A 269 -53.52 6.27 -30.85
N ARG A 270 -53.90 7.17 -29.92
CA ARG A 270 -55.18 7.90 -30.03
C ARG A 270 -55.17 9.00 -31.09
N GLY A 271 -54.04 9.66 -31.30
CA GLY A 271 -53.92 10.75 -32.28
C GLY A 271 -53.94 10.29 -33.74
N TRP A 272 -53.43 9.09 -34.04
CA TRP A 272 -53.46 8.56 -35.41
C TRP A 272 -54.87 8.14 -35.83
N TRP A 273 -55.60 7.43 -34.95
CA TRP A 273 -57.00 7.07 -35.18
C TRP A 273 -57.91 8.28 -35.32
N ASP A 274 -57.66 9.35 -34.56
CA ASP A 274 -58.44 10.59 -34.68
C ASP A 274 -58.20 11.31 -36.02
N ARG A 275 -56.96 11.33 -36.52
CA ARG A 275 -56.64 11.85 -37.85
C ARG A 275 -57.32 11.05 -38.97
N ILE A 276 -57.34 9.72 -38.86
CA ILE A 276 -58.02 8.85 -39.83
C ILE A 276 -59.53 9.10 -39.83
N LYS A 277 -60.15 9.23 -38.65
CA LYS A 277 -61.57 9.59 -38.55
C LYS A 277 -61.88 10.95 -39.16
N LEU A 278 -60.99 11.94 -38.94
CA LEU A 278 -61.13 13.26 -39.53
C LEU A 278 -61.06 13.21 -41.07
N TYR A 279 -60.09 12.49 -41.64
CA TYR A 279 -60.00 12.33 -43.10
C TYR A 279 -61.20 11.57 -43.68
N ALA A 280 -61.71 10.54 -42.99
CA ALA A 280 -62.90 9.83 -43.42
C ALA A 280 -64.14 10.74 -43.41
N MET A 281 -64.31 11.59 -42.39
CA MET A 281 -65.41 12.55 -42.32
C MET A 281 -65.31 13.62 -43.41
N ILE A 282 -64.12 14.18 -43.65
CA ILE A 282 -63.87 15.12 -44.77
C ILE A 282 -64.18 14.46 -46.11
N GLY A 283 -63.72 13.23 -46.34
CA GLY A 283 -63.95 12.49 -47.58
C GLY A 283 -65.42 12.17 -47.80
N GLY A 284 -66.16 11.82 -46.74
CA GLY A 284 -67.61 11.61 -46.81
C GLY A 284 -68.39 12.88 -47.17
N LEU A 285 -68.03 14.02 -46.57
CA LEU A 285 -68.63 15.31 -46.88
C LEU A 285 -68.31 15.75 -48.32
N TRP A 286 -67.09 15.49 -48.77
CA TRP A 286 -66.67 15.72 -50.16
C TRP A 286 -67.45 14.87 -51.16
N LEU A 287 -67.63 13.57 -50.88
CA LEU A 287 -68.45 12.66 -51.71
C LEU A 287 -69.92 13.09 -51.74
N LEU A 288 -70.47 13.53 -50.60
CA LEU A 288 -71.84 14.03 -50.51
C LEU A 288 -72.02 15.33 -51.33
N ALA A 289 -71.06 16.25 -51.27
CA ALA A 289 -71.05 17.44 -52.10
C ALA A 289 -70.92 17.10 -53.60
N PHE A 290 -70.07 16.14 -53.96
CA PHE A 290 -69.93 15.65 -55.33
C PHE A 290 -71.24 15.03 -55.85
N LEU A 291 -71.92 14.25 -55.00
CA LEU A 291 -73.22 13.67 -55.32
C LEU A 291 -74.29 14.77 -55.52
N ILE A 292 -74.32 15.80 -54.68
CA ILE A 292 -75.25 16.94 -54.86
C ILE A 292 -74.96 17.70 -56.17
N VAL A 293 -73.69 17.95 -56.51
CA VAL A 293 -73.33 18.66 -57.75
C VAL A 293 -73.59 17.82 -59.00
N PHE A 294 -73.47 16.50 -58.93
CA PHE A 294 -73.70 15.62 -60.08
C PHE A 294 -75.17 15.21 -60.24
N VAL A 295 -75.90 15.06 -59.14
CA VAL A 295 -77.33 14.71 -59.14
C VAL A 295 -78.20 15.96 -59.28
N GLY A 296 -77.82 17.10 -58.70
CA GLY A 296 -78.57 18.37 -58.78
C GLY A 296 -78.93 18.84 -60.21
N PRO A 297 -78.05 18.70 -61.21
CA PRO A 297 -78.38 18.95 -62.62
C PRO A 297 -79.33 17.92 -63.23
N LYS A 298 -79.33 16.68 -62.71
CA LYS A 298 -80.19 15.59 -63.19
C LYS A 298 -81.62 15.63 -62.62
N ILE A 299 -81.88 16.32 -61.52
CA ILE A 299 -83.23 16.49 -60.94
C ILE A 299 -83.90 17.81 -61.39
N ARG A 300 -83.24 18.59 -62.24
CA ARG A 300 -83.75 19.88 -62.76
C ARG A 300 -84.22 19.82 -64.22
N PHE A 301 -84.39 18.62 -64.76
CA PHE A 301 -85.15 18.32 -65.98
C PHE A 301 -86.26 17.34 -65.64
#